data_AF-A0A0R3R6X0-F1
#
_entry.id   AF-A0A0R3R6X0-F1
#
_cell.length_a   1.000
_cell.length_b   1.000
_cell.length_c   1.000
_cell.angle_alpha   90.00
_cell.angle_beta   90.00
_cell.angle_gamma   90.00
#
_symmetry.space_group_name_H-M   'P 1'
#
loop_
_entity.id
_entity.type
_entity.pdbx_description
1 polymer ?
#
loop_
_entity_poly.entity_id
_entity_poly.type
_entity_poly.pdbx_seq_one_letter_code
_entity_poly.pdbx_strand_id
1 'polypeptide(L)'
;PLRFAPVTLPENALFAVIHSGEALNKAATSQYNERVVECRLAAQIIAKVCELESWKEIRTLGEVAQRLQKTAQEMIVVVEEVLSDHVYTKDNALSLLGISNENFNQTILSANTQHMETFKLAQRAKHVYMEADRVRLFHEACKSGNVEEMGKLMTESHNSCKELFECSCNKLDEVVENCLRNGALGARLTGAGWGGCAVALFDIKQSDLEVLFWSGPASGIQLMKC
;
A
#
# COMPACT_ATOMS: atom_id res chain seq x y z
N PRO A 1 13.83 9.15 -11.36
CA PRO A 1 14.96 8.18 -11.44
C PRO A 1 14.90 7.23 -10.25
N LEU A 2 15.28 5.95 -10.42
CA LEU A 2 15.40 5.02 -9.30
C LEU A 2 16.52 5.49 -8.35
N ARG A 3 16.24 5.51 -7.05
CA ARG A 3 17.18 5.88 -6.00
C ARG A 3 17.09 4.86 -4.87
N PHE A 4 18.21 4.61 -4.19
CA PHE A 4 18.25 3.83 -2.97
C PHE A 4 18.98 4.62 -1.89
N ALA A 5 18.54 4.49 -0.65
CA ALA A 5 19.22 5.02 0.52
C ALA A 5 19.19 3.93 1.61
N PRO A 6 20.34 3.58 2.21
CA PRO A 6 20.35 2.62 3.31
C PRO A 6 19.62 3.22 4.52
N VAL A 7 18.84 2.38 5.19
CA VAL A 7 18.19 2.72 6.47
C VAL A 7 18.73 1.78 7.52
N THR A 8 19.42 2.33 8.51
CA THR A 8 19.92 1.56 9.66
C THR A 8 18.76 1.29 10.60
N LEU A 9 18.55 0.01 10.93
CA LEU A 9 17.57 -0.40 11.93
C LEU A 9 18.20 -0.35 13.33
N PRO A 10 17.44 -0.04 14.38
CA PRO A 10 17.91 -0.15 15.77
C PRO A 10 18.36 -1.58 16.09
N GLU A 11 19.39 -1.76 16.91
CA GLU A 11 19.98 -3.08 17.20
C GLU A 11 19.00 -4.07 17.83
N ASN A 12 18.05 -3.55 18.61
CA ASN A 12 16.98 -4.33 19.24
C ASN A 12 15.78 -4.55 18.33
N ALA A 13 15.76 -4.09 17.08
CA ALA A 13 14.64 -4.34 16.16
C ALA A 13 14.78 -5.72 15.50
N LEU A 14 13.96 -6.68 15.92
CA LEU A 14 13.93 -8.04 15.40
C LEU A 14 12.67 -8.27 14.57
N PHE A 15 12.84 -8.66 13.31
CA PHE A 15 11.71 -8.93 12.41
C PHE A 15 11.46 -10.43 12.30
N ALA A 16 10.26 -10.89 12.67
CA ALA A 16 9.78 -12.23 12.39
C ALA A 16 8.95 -12.23 11.10
N VAL A 17 9.12 -13.27 10.28
CA VAL A 17 8.27 -13.51 9.10
C VAL A 17 7.43 -14.75 9.35
N ILE A 18 6.11 -14.62 9.19
CA ILE A 18 5.13 -15.68 9.44
C ILE A 18 4.26 -15.83 8.20
N HIS A 19 4.05 -17.06 7.72
CA HIS A 19 3.13 -17.34 6.61
C HIS A 19 1.71 -17.56 7.15
N SER A 20 0.69 -17.01 6.50
CA SER A 20 -0.71 -17.15 6.92
C SER A 20 -1.30 -18.55 6.67
N GLY A 21 -0.58 -19.37 5.91
CA GLY A 21 -1.07 -20.66 5.41
C GLY A 21 -1.92 -20.54 4.13
N GLU A 22 -2.28 -19.33 3.72
CA GLU A 22 -2.99 -19.07 2.47
C GLU A 22 -2.03 -18.59 1.39
N ALA A 23 -2.07 -19.21 0.22
CA ALA A 23 -1.31 -18.77 -0.94
C ALA A 23 -2.23 -18.03 -1.93
N LEU A 24 -1.79 -16.86 -2.39
CA LEU A 24 -2.41 -16.17 -3.51
C LEU A 24 -1.49 -16.16 -4.72
N ASN A 25 -1.96 -16.72 -5.83
CA ASN A 25 -1.32 -16.49 -7.12
C ASN A 25 -1.79 -15.15 -7.70
N LYS A 26 -0.97 -14.11 -7.50
CA LYS A 26 -1.25 -12.74 -7.97
C LYS A 26 -1.48 -12.65 -9.48
N ALA A 27 -0.84 -13.51 -10.28
CA ALA A 27 -0.99 -13.50 -11.74
C ALA A 27 -2.29 -14.17 -12.21
N ALA A 28 -2.92 -14.97 -11.35
CA ALA A 28 -4.13 -15.71 -11.69
C ALA A 28 -5.42 -14.94 -11.37
N THR A 29 -5.35 -13.81 -10.65
CA THR A 29 -6.53 -13.04 -10.21
C THR A 29 -6.44 -11.58 -10.64
N SER A 30 -7.58 -10.90 -10.75
CA SER A 30 -7.65 -9.49 -11.12
C SER A 30 -7.41 -8.53 -9.95
N GLN A 31 -7.55 -8.99 -8.71
CA GLN A 31 -7.58 -8.17 -7.48
C GLN A 31 -6.45 -7.13 -7.41
N TYR A 32 -5.22 -7.52 -7.73
CA TYR A 32 -4.08 -6.61 -7.75
C TYR A 32 -4.24 -5.51 -8.81
N ASN A 33 -4.62 -5.88 -10.04
CA ASN A 33 -4.79 -4.94 -11.13
C ASN A 33 -6.01 -4.03 -10.92
N GLU A 34 -7.06 -4.53 -10.26
CA GLU A 34 -8.22 -3.71 -9.87
C GLU A 34 -7.79 -2.55 -8.97
N ARG A 35 -6.93 -2.81 -7.97
CA ARG A 35 -6.36 -1.73 -7.13
C ARG A 35 -5.51 -0.74 -7.92
N VAL A 36 -4.72 -1.23 -8.88
CA VAL A 36 -3.91 -0.36 -9.77
C VAL A 36 -4.83 0.55 -10.59
N VAL A 37 -5.93 0.01 -11.13
CA VAL A 37 -6.94 0.76 -11.87
C VAL A 37 -7.61 1.82 -10.99
N GLU A 38 -8.07 1.45 -9.79
CA GLU A 38 -8.68 2.39 -8.85
C GLU A 38 -7.73 3.56 -8.52
N CYS A 39 -6.46 3.28 -8.23
CA CYS A 39 -5.46 4.31 -7.97
C CYS A 39 -5.20 5.22 -9.18
N ARG A 40 -5.13 4.65 -10.39
CA ARG A 40 -4.93 5.41 -11.63
C ARG A 40 -6.13 6.32 -11.91
N LEU A 41 -7.34 5.79 -11.77
CA LEU A 41 -8.57 6.55 -11.98
C LEU A 41 -8.68 7.69 -10.96
N ALA A 42 -8.42 7.43 -9.68
CA ALA A 42 -8.35 8.45 -8.65
C ALA A 42 -7.35 9.55 -9.00
N ALA A 43 -6.14 9.17 -9.45
CA ALA A 43 -5.11 10.13 -9.85
C ALA A 43 -5.57 11.04 -11.02
N GLN A 44 -6.21 10.47 -12.04
CA GLN A 44 -6.68 11.24 -13.19
C GLN A 44 -7.86 12.16 -12.84
N ILE A 45 -8.79 11.71 -12.01
CA ILE A 45 -9.89 12.55 -11.54
C ILE A 45 -9.35 13.72 -10.71
N ILE A 46 -8.46 13.46 -9.73
CA ILE A 46 -7.84 14.52 -8.92
C ILE A 46 -7.09 15.50 -9.82
N ALA A 47 -6.26 14.99 -10.73
CA ALA A 47 -5.52 15.85 -11.64
C ALA A 47 -6.44 16.73 -12.51
N LYS A 48 -7.54 16.17 -13.03
CA LYS A 48 -8.48 16.92 -13.84
C LYS A 48 -9.21 17.99 -13.03
N VAL A 49 -9.70 17.65 -11.84
CA VAL A 49 -10.44 18.58 -10.97
C VAL A 49 -9.52 19.69 -10.47
N CYS A 50 -8.25 19.40 -10.20
CA CYS A 50 -7.24 20.39 -9.86
C CYS A 50 -6.62 21.09 -11.09
N GLU A 51 -7.22 20.96 -12.27
CA GLU A 51 -6.83 21.65 -13.51
C GLU A 51 -5.37 21.44 -13.94
N LEU A 52 -4.79 20.27 -13.65
CA LEU A 52 -3.44 19.93 -14.12
C LEU A 52 -3.43 19.72 -15.64
N GLU A 53 -2.45 20.34 -16.30
CA GLU A 53 -2.15 20.09 -17.71
C GLU A 53 -1.82 18.62 -17.97
N SER A 54 -2.23 18.13 -19.14
CA SER A 54 -2.03 16.73 -19.56
C SER A 54 -2.48 15.69 -18.52
N TRP A 55 -3.55 15.97 -17.75
CA TRP A 55 -4.08 15.05 -16.73
C TRP A 55 -4.34 13.62 -17.25
N LYS A 56 -4.65 13.47 -18.55
CA LYS A 56 -4.87 12.17 -19.22
C LYS A 56 -3.62 11.28 -19.23
N GLU A 57 -2.44 11.88 -19.17
CA GLU A 57 -1.16 11.19 -19.17
C GLU A 57 -0.75 10.73 -17.77
N ILE A 58 -1.32 11.35 -16.72
CA ILE A 58 -0.99 11.02 -15.33
C ILE A 58 -1.45 9.61 -15.01
N ARG A 59 -0.53 8.81 -14.44
CA ARG A 59 -0.78 7.39 -14.15
C ARG A 59 -0.77 7.03 -12.68
N THR A 60 -0.21 7.88 -11.82
CA THR A 60 0.01 7.56 -10.41
C THR A 60 -0.38 8.71 -9.49
N LEU A 61 -0.83 8.37 -8.29
CA LEU A 61 -1.11 9.34 -7.23
C LEU A 61 0.14 10.11 -6.80
N GLY A 62 1.32 9.47 -6.85
CA GLY A 62 2.59 10.14 -6.56
C GLY A 62 2.92 11.25 -7.56
N GLU A 63 2.63 11.06 -8.84
CA GLU A 63 2.80 12.09 -9.87
C GLU A 63 1.86 13.28 -9.64
N VAL A 64 0.61 13.03 -9.23
CA VAL A 64 -0.34 14.10 -8.86
C VAL A 64 0.21 14.95 -7.72
N ALA A 65 0.66 14.31 -6.64
CA ALA A 65 1.24 15.00 -5.49
C ALA A 65 2.46 15.84 -5.89
N GLN A 66 3.32 15.29 -6.75
CA GLN A 66 4.49 15.99 -7.26
C GLN A 66 4.11 17.23 -8.11
N ARG A 67 3.17 17.08 -9.04
CA ARG A 67 2.74 18.20 -9.92
C ARG A 67 2.01 19.29 -9.14
N LEU A 68 1.22 18.93 -8.13
CA LEU A 68 0.58 19.88 -7.21
C LEU A 68 1.54 20.45 -6.16
N GLN A 69 2.77 19.91 -6.07
CA GLN A 69 3.77 20.29 -5.06
C GLN A 69 3.24 20.17 -3.62
N LYS A 70 2.46 19.11 -3.37
CA LYS A 70 1.85 18.82 -2.07
C LYS A 70 2.48 17.62 -1.41
N THR A 71 2.62 17.69 -0.10
CA THR A 71 2.98 16.57 0.76
C THR A 71 1.90 15.50 0.77
N ALA A 72 2.23 14.30 1.25
CA ALA A 72 1.26 13.24 1.41
C ALA A 72 0.11 13.64 2.34
N GLN A 73 0.39 14.38 3.42
CA GLN A 73 -0.64 14.89 4.35
C GLN A 73 -1.58 15.87 3.67
N GLU A 74 -1.05 16.84 2.92
CA GLU A 74 -1.88 17.80 2.18
C GLU A 74 -2.73 17.10 1.11
N MET A 75 -2.20 16.05 0.49
CA MET A 75 -2.94 15.27 -0.49
C MET A 75 -4.11 14.48 0.13
N ILE A 76 -4.08 14.13 1.42
CA ILE A 76 -5.23 13.52 2.09
C ILE A 76 -6.41 14.50 2.11
N VAL A 77 -6.15 15.78 2.39
CA VAL A 77 -7.17 16.84 2.35
C VAL A 77 -7.72 17.00 0.93
N VAL A 78 -6.84 17.03 -0.09
CA VAL A 78 -7.25 17.08 -1.49
C VAL A 78 -8.15 15.90 -1.86
N VAL A 79 -7.83 14.69 -1.38
CA VAL A 79 -8.66 13.50 -1.62
C VAL A 79 -10.05 13.66 -1.00
N GLU A 80 -10.16 14.22 0.20
CA GLU A 80 -11.44 14.45 0.88
C GLU A 80 -12.31 15.49 0.19
N GLU A 81 -11.68 16.54 -0.35
CA GLU A 81 -12.38 17.59 -1.08
C GLU A 81 -12.83 17.15 -2.49
N VAL A 82 -12.00 16.35 -3.18
CA VAL A 82 -12.23 15.98 -4.58
C VAL A 82 -12.99 14.67 -4.74
N LEU A 83 -12.71 13.67 -3.89
CA LEU A 83 -13.29 12.33 -3.99
C LEU A 83 -14.31 12.10 -2.87
N SER A 84 -15.47 12.74 -2.98
CA SER A 84 -16.53 12.73 -1.95
C SER A 84 -17.33 11.44 -1.87
N ASP A 85 -17.42 10.67 -2.97
CA ASP A 85 -18.28 9.49 -3.02
C ASP A 85 -17.56 8.26 -2.45
N HIS A 86 -18.32 7.43 -1.73
CA HIS A 86 -17.80 6.16 -1.23
C HIS A 86 -17.55 5.15 -2.37
N VAL A 87 -18.37 5.18 -3.43
CA VAL A 87 -18.24 4.32 -4.60
C VAL A 87 -18.57 5.13 -5.85
N TYR A 88 -17.67 5.09 -6.83
CA TYR A 88 -17.89 5.67 -8.15
C TYR A 88 -18.35 4.58 -9.11
N THR A 89 -19.43 4.84 -9.86
CA THR A 89 -19.77 4.02 -11.03
C THR A 89 -18.91 4.42 -12.22
N LYS A 90 -18.79 3.53 -13.20
CA LYS A 90 -18.14 3.84 -14.47
C LYS A 90 -18.74 5.06 -15.16
N ASP A 91 -20.07 5.18 -15.18
CA ASP A 91 -20.77 6.32 -15.77
C ASP A 91 -20.43 7.64 -15.08
N ASN A 92 -20.41 7.65 -13.74
CA ASN A 92 -20.02 8.84 -12.99
C ASN A 92 -18.55 9.22 -13.26
N ALA A 93 -17.66 8.22 -13.31
CA ALA A 93 -16.26 8.44 -13.63
C ALA A 93 -16.06 8.99 -15.05
N LEU A 94 -16.79 8.45 -16.04
CA LEU A 94 -16.79 8.96 -17.42
C LEU A 94 -17.27 10.40 -17.49
N SER A 95 -18.34 10.74 -16.79
CA SER A 95 -18.89 12.08 -16.70
C SER A 95 -17.87 13.07 -16.10
N LEU A 96 -17.27 12.71 -14.97
CA LEU A 96 -16.22 13.52 -14.32
C LEU A 96 -15.02 13.72 -15.24
N LEU A 97 -14.57 12.68 -15.91
CA LEU A 97 -13.41 12.75 -16.82
C LEU A 97 -13.74 13.37 -18.18
N GLY A 98 -15.01 13.44 -18.58
CA GLY A 98 -15.43 13.97 -19.89
C GLY A 98 -14.80 13.21 -21.05
N ILE A 99 -14.71 11.88 -20.96
CA ILE A 99 -14.15 11.00 -21.99
C ILE A 99 -15.17 9.94 -22.41
N SER A 100 -14.96 9.34 -23.58
CA SER A 100 -15.80 8.24 -24.05
C SER A 100 -15.49 6.93 -23.30
N ASN A 101 -16.47 6.02 -23.28
CA ASN A 101 -16.30 4.67 -22.74
C ASN A 101 -15.13 3.93 -23.41
N GLU A 102 -14.96 4.09 -24.73
CA GLU A 102 -13.84 3.50 -25.47
C GLU A 102 -12.49 4.00 -24.96
N ASN A 103 -12.36 5.33 -24.76
CA ASN A 103 -11.12 5.91 -24.25
C ASN A 103 -10.83 5.44 -22.82
N PHE A 104 -11.86 5.33 -21.97
CA PHE A 104 -11.72 4.84 -20.60
C PHE A 104 -11.22 3.38 -20.58
N ASN A 105 -11.82 2.50 -21.39
CA ASN A 105 -11.44 1.09 -21.46
C ASN A 105 -9.99 0.89 -21.93
N GLN A 106 -9.53 1.72 -22.87
CA GLN A 106 -8.18 1.64 -23.44
C GLN A 106 -7.10 2.27 -22.55
N THR A 107 -7.43 3.34 -21.82
CA THR A 107 -6.43 4.15 -21.11
C THR A 107 -6.41 3.90 -19.61
N ILE A 108 -7.54 3.56 -18.99
CA ILE A 108 -7.65 3.41 -17.53
C ILE A 108 -7.65 1.94 -17.14
N LEU A 109 -8.48 1.13 -17.78
CA LEU A 109 -8.59 -0.30 -17.50
C LEU A 109 -7.45 -1.10 -18.15
N SER A 110 -7.05 -2.19 -17.50
CA SER A 110 -6.21 -3.25 -18.10
C SER A 110 -7.06 -4.40 -18.66
N ALA A 111 -6.43 -5.33 -19.38
CA ALA A 111 -7.13 -6.44 -20.04
C ALA A 111 -7.98 -7.29 -19.08
N ASN A 112 -7.49 -7.59 -17.87
CA ASN A 112 -8.20 -8.41 -16.88
C ASN A 112 -9.02 -7.57 -15.87
N THR A 113 -9.33 -6.32 -16.20
CA THR A 113 -10.16 -5.42 -15.37
C THR A 113 -11.27 -4.77 -16.17
N GLN A 114 -11.54 -5.24 -17.39
CA GLN A 114 -12.59 -4.68 -18.27
C GLN A 114 -14.01 -4.89 -17.70
N HIS A 115 -14.17 -5.82 -16.77
CA HIS A 115 -15.42 -6.12 -16.07
C HIS A 115 -15.74 -5.14 -14.93
N MET A 116 -14.83 -4.22 -14.59
CA MET A 116 -15.04 -3.30 -13.49
C MET A 116 -16.06 -2.22 -13.83
N GLU A 117 -17.14 -2.14 -13.03
CA GLU A 117 -18.19 -1.12 -13.16
C GLU A 117 -18.27 -0.17 -11.96
N THR A 118 -17.56 -0.48 -10.87
CA THR A 118 -17.52 0.33 -9.66
C THR A 118 -16.10 0.45 -9.09
N PHE A 119 -15.82 1.56 -8.43
CA PHE A 119 -14.47 1.92 -7.98
C PHE A 119 -14.48 2.63 -6.61
N LYS A 120 -13.62 2.20 -5.68
CA LYS A 120 -13.44 2.80 -4.34
C LYS A 120 -12.26 3.78 -4.30
N LEU A 121 -12.41 4.88 -5.05
CA LEU A 121 -11.32 5.80 -5.36
C LEU A 121 -10.73 6.50 -4.13
N ALA A 122 -11.59 7.07 -3.29
CA ALA A 122 -11.17 7.83 -2.12
C ALA A 122 -10.38 6.94 -1.15
N GLN A 123 -10.86 5.73 -0.90
CA GLN A 123 -10.25 4.76 0.01
C GLN A 123 -8.84 4.37 -0.49
N ARG A 124 -8.70 4.08 -1.79
CA ARG A 124 -7.39 3.72 -2.36
C ARG A 124 -6.42 4.90 -2.32
N ALA A 125 -6.89 6.10 -2.65
CA ALA A 125 -6.06 7.29 -2.62
C ALA A 125 -5.60 7.65 -1.21
N LYS A 126 -6.51 7.62 -0.22
CA LYS A 126 -6.17 7.81 1.20
C LYS A 126 -5.15 6.78 1.67
N HIS A 127 -5.37 5.50 1.39
CA HIS A 127 -4.41 4.44 1.72
C HIS A 127 -3.01 4.78 1.21
N VAL A 128 -2.89 5.11 -0.08
CA VAL A 128 -1.60 5.37 -0.74
C VAL A 128 -0.87 6.57 -0.13
N TYR A 129 -1.55 7.70 0.07
CA TYR A 129 -0.91 8.88 0.66
C TYR A 129 -0.58 8.67 2.14
N MET A 130 -1.47 8.06 2.92
CA MET A 130 -1.17 7.73 4.33
C MET A 130 0.00 6.75 4.45
N GLU A 131 0.10 5.75 3.57
CA GLU A 131 1.22 4.80 3.57
C GLU A 131 2.54 5.47 3.17
N ALA A 132 2.51 6.39 2.19
CA ALA A 132 3.68 7.18 1.82
C ALA A 132 4.20 8.03 3.00
N ASP A 133 3.30 8.61 3.79
CA ASP A 133 3.70 9.34 5.00
C ASP A 133 4.21 8.40 6.10
N ARG A 134 3.57 7.25 6.31
CA ARG A 134 4.05 6.24 7.27
C ARG A 134 5.47 5.76 6.94
N VAL A 135 5.83 5.61 5.67
CA VAL A 135 7.21 5.27 5.27
C VAL A 135 8.19 6.36 5.72
N ARG A 136 7.85 7.64 5.54
CA ARG A 136 8.67 8.76 6.02
C ARG A 136 8.78 8.76 7.55
N LEU A 137 7.67 8.57 8.26
CA LEU A 137 7.64 8.50 9.72
C LEU A 137 8.47 7.33 10.26
N PHE A 138 8.36 6.15 9.63
CA PHE A 138 9.11 4.95 9.99
C PHE A 138 10.61 5.18 9.83
N HIS A 139 11.02 5.88 8.76
CA HIS A 139 12.42 6.26 8.57
C HIS A 139 12.94 7.19 9.67
N GLU A 140 12.15 8.15 10.13
CA GLU A 140 12.54 9.02 11.26
C GLU A 140 12.53 8.26 12.61
N ALA A 141 11.64 7.29 12.78
CA ALA A 141 11.64 6.39 13.93
C ALA A 141 12.91 5.52 13.97
N CYS A 142 13.35 4.98 12.82
CA CYS A 142 14.63 4.27 12.70
C CYS A 142 15.81 5.16 13.12
N LYS A 143 15.88 6.41 12.64
CA LYS A 143 16.96 7.36 12.99
C LYS A 143 17.02 7.68 14.48
N SER A 144 15.86 7.76 15.13
CA SER A 144 15.75 8.10 16.55
C SER A 144 15.82 6.88 17.47
N GLY A 145 15.91 5.67 16.92
CA GLY A 145 15.92 4.44 17.72
C GLY A 145 14.56 4.08 18.33
N ASN A 146 13.47 4.69 17.88
CA ASN A 146 12.14 4.53 18.47
C ASN A 146 11.41 3.29 17.90
N VAL A 147 11.75 2.12 18.43
CA VAL A 147 11.19 0.83 17.98
C VAL A 147 9.69 0.70 18.27
N GLU A 148 9.19 1.32 19.34
CA GLU A 148 7.76 1.37 19.67
C GLU A 148 6.96 2.10 18.58
N GLU A 149 7.44 3.26 18.13
CA GLU A 149 6.81 4.00 17.04
C GLU A 149 6.91 3.23 15.70
N MET A 150 8.02 2.54 15.44
CA MET A 150 8.13 1.63 14.29
C MET A 150 7.02 0.57 14.32
N GLY A 151 6.80 -0.07 15.47
CA GLY A 151 5.76 -1.09 15.67
C GLY A 151 4.36 -0.53 15.47
N LYS A 152 4.05 0.60 16.10
CA LYS A 152 2.77 1.29 15.93
C LYS A 152 2.49 1.61 14.46
N LEU A 153 3.45 2.18 13.74
CA LEU A 153 3.32 2.50 12.30
C LEU A 153 3.09 1.26 11.44
N MET A 154 3.69 0.11 11.80
CA MET A 154 3.43 -1.16 11.11
C MET A 154 1.99 -1.61 11.31
N THR A 155 1.47 -1.57 12.54
CA THR A 155 0.09 -1.97 12.83
C THR A 155 -0.93 -1.02 12.17
N GLU A 156 -0.67 0.29 12.17
CA GLU A 156 -1.49 1.27 11.44
C GLU A 156 -1.49 1.01 9.93
N SER A 157 -0.34 0.61 9.38
CA SER A 157 -0.24 0.19 7.98
C SER A 157 -1.08 -1.05 7.70
N HIS A 158 -1.07 -2.06 8.58
CA HIS A 158 -1.92 -3.24 8.44
C HIS A 158 -3.41 -2.88 8.42
N ASN A 159 -3.86 -2.06 9.37
CA ASN A 159 -5.26 -1.62 9.44
C ASN A 159 -5.66 -0.86 8.17
N SER A 160 -4.78 0.01 7.67
CA SER A 160 -5.00 0.71 6.39
C SER A 160 -5.07 -0.25 5.20
N CYS A 161 -4.21 -1.29 5.14
CA CYS A 161 -4.29 -2.34 4.12
C CYS A 161 -5.60 -3.13 4.21
N LYS A 162 -6.09 -3.41 5.42
CA LYS A 162 -7.34 -4.14 5.68
C LYS A 162 -8.58 -3.32 5.30
N GLU A 163 -8.66 -2.09 5.78
CA GLU A 163 -9.89 -1.28 5.72
C GLU A 163 -9.95 -0.38 4.48
N LEU A 164 -8.86 0.33 4.18
CA LEU A 164 -8.84 1.30 3.08
C LEU A 164 -8.40 0.68 1.77
N PHE A 165 -7.44 -0.24 1.79
CA PHE A 165 -6.98 -0.93 0.59
C PHE A 165 -7.67 -2.27 0.35
N GLU A 166 -8.34 -2.84 1.35
CA GLU A 166 -9.04 -4.13 1.27
C GLU A 166 -8.19 -5.21 0.59
N CYS A 167 -6.93 -5.32 1.05
CA CYS A 167 -5.97 -6.31 0.59
C CYS A 167 -5.52 -7.28 1.69
N SER A 168 -6.16 -7.31 2.85
CA SER A 168 -5.94 -8.38 3.83
C SER A 168 -6.85 -9.59 3.58
N CYS A 169 -6.73 -10.59 4.44
CA CYS A 169 -7.66 -11.72 4.55
C CYS A 169 -7.72 -12.21 6.00
N ASN A 170 -8.74 -13.01 6.35
CA ASN A 170 -8.93 -13.49 7.72
C ASN A 170 -7.70 -14.19 8.28
N LYS A 171 -6.99 -15.01 7.48
CA LYS A 171 -5.79 -15.70 7.95
C LYS A 171 -4.61 -14.78 8.20
N LEU A 172 -4.46 -13.71 7.40
CA LEU A 172 -3.44 -12.68 7.68
C LEU A 172 -3.77 -11.90 8.95
N ASP A 173 -5.04 -11.54 9.13
CA ASP A 173 -5.51 -10.81 10.31
C ASP A 173 -5.29 -11.65 11.58
N GLU A 174 -5.64 -12.95 11.56
CA GLU A 174 -5.38 -13.89 12.66
C GLU A 174 -3.89 -13.99 13.00
N VAL A 175 -3.01 -14.04 11.99
CA VAL A 175 -1.55 -14.07 12.21
C VAL A 175 -1.07 -12.77 12.83
N VAL A 176 -1.51 -11.61 12.34
CA VAL A 176 -1.13 -10.30 12.90
C VAL A 176 -1.59 -10.19 14.35
N GLU A 177 -2.85 -10.52 14.65
CA GLU A 177 -3.39 -10.52 16.01
C GLU A 177 -2.65 -11.50 16.92
N ASN A 178 -2.27 -12.68 16.42
CA ASN A 178 -1.47 -13.62 17.19
C ASN A 178 -0.07 -13.08 17.51
N CYS A 179 0.60 -12.43 16.55
CA CYS A 179 1.90 -11.82 16.79
C CYS A 179 1.81 -10.74 17.89
N LEU A 180 0.82 -9.85 17.81
CA LEU A 180 0.59 -8.79 18.79
C LEU A 180 0.31 -9.36 20.19
N ARG A 181 -0.54 -10.40 20.29
CA ARG A 181 -0.81 -11.08 21.56
C ARG A 181 0.41 -11.76 22.18
N ASN A 182 1.40 -12.15 21.37
CA ASN A 182 2.65 -12.75 21.80
C ASN A 182 3.78 -11.72 21.97
N GLY A 183 3.46 -10.43 22.05
CA GLY A 183 4.43 -9.38 22.40
C GLY A 183 5.10 -8.70 21.22
N ALA A 184 4.57 -8.81 20.00
CA ALA A 184 5.05 -7.97 18.89
C ALA A 184 4.72 -6.50 19.20
N LEU A 185 5.70 -5.61 19.02
CA LEU A 185 5.54 -4.16 19.07
C LEU A 185 4.65 -3.67 17.91
N GLY A 186 4.67 -4.41 16.80
CA GLY A 186 3.79 -4.18 15.67
C GLY A 186 3.85 -5.31 14.66
N ALA A 187 2.77 -5.50 13.91
CA ALA A 187 2.72 -6.53 12.87
C ALA A 187 1.85 -6.10 11.70
N ARG A 188 2.20 -6.56 10.50
CA ARG A 188 1.45 -6.29 9.28
C ARG A 188 1.63 -7.37 8.23
N LEU A 189 0.67 -7.47 7.32
CA LEU A 189 0.87 -8.17 6.05
C LEU A 189 2.05 -7.57 5.27
N THR A 190 2.73 -8.40 4.48
CA THR A 190 3.78 -7.98 3.55
C THR A 190 3.56 -8.55 2.16
N GLY A 191 4.01 -7.83 1.13
CA GLY A 191 3.70 -8.13 -0.26
C GLY A 191 2.33 -7.57 -0.67
N ALA A 192 1.62 -8.28 -1.56
CA ALA A 192 0.36 -7.75 -2.11
C ALA A 192 -0.84 -7.96 -1.18
N GLY A 193 -0.77 -8.93 -0.26
CA GLY A 193 -1.89 -9.34 0.56
C GLY A 193 -2.79 -10.41 -0.09
N TRP A 194 -4.02 -10.52 0.41
CA TRP A 194 -4.99 -11.61 0.17
C TRP A 194 -4.42 -13.02 0.42
N GLY A 195 -3.44 -13.12 1.33
CA GLY A 195 -2.66 -14.31 1.63
C GLY A 195 -1.16 -13.98 1.72
N GLY A 196 -0.33 -15.02 1.85
CA GLY A 196 1.12 -14.90 1.94
C GLY A 196 1.61 -14.66 3.37
N CYS A 197 2.48 -13.69 3.56
CA CYS A 197 3.18 -13.49 4.83
C CYS A 197 2.74 -12.24 5.58
N ALA A 198 2.90 -12.30 6.90
CA ALA A 198 3.03 -11.15 7.76
C ALA A 198 4.48 -10.95 8.20
N VAL A 199 4.82 -9.71 8.53
CA VAL A 199 6.06 -9.33 9.20
C VAL A 199 5.71 -8.69 10.54
N ALA A 200 6.36 -9.15 11.60
CA ALA A 200 6.14 -8.68 12.97
C ALA A 200 7.46 -8.20 13.59
N LEU A 201 7.40 -7.09 14.30
CA LEU A 201 8.53 -6.46 14.99
C LEU A 201 8.50 -6.82 16.48
N PHE A 202 9.62 -7.32 16.99
CA PHE A 202 9.84 -7.62 18.39
C PHE A 202 11.14 -6.96 18.85
N ASP A 203 11.27 -6.75 20.16
CA ASP A 203 12.52 -6.40 20.82
C ASP A 203 13.27 -7.64 21.36
N ILE A 204 12.54 -8.71 21.64
CA ILE A 204 13.05 -9.99 22.14
C ILE A 204 12.45 -11.13 21.32
N LYS A 205 13.29 -12.10 20.94
CA LYS A 205 12.82 -13.32 20.26
C LYS A 205 11.87 -14.11 21.16
N GLN A 206 10.71 -14.45 20.62
CA GLN A 206 9.74 -15.33 21.27
C GLN A 206 10.03 -16.78 20.87
N SER A 207 10.31 -17.66 21.84
CA SER A 207 10.65 -19.07 21.58
C SER A 207 9.45 -19.89 21.11
N ASP A 208 8.26 -19.53 21.57
CA ASP A 208 7.04 -20.33 21.41
C ASP A 208 6.19 -19.87 20.22
N LEU A 209 6.63 -18.81 19.52
CA LEU A 209 5.99 -18.32 18.32
C LEU A 209 6.52 -19.09 17.11
N GLU A 210 5.63 -19.79 16.41
CA GLU A 210 5.97 -20.42 15.13
C GLU A 210 6.19 -19.34 14.06
N VAL A 211 7.43 -19.23 13.59
CA VAL A 211 7.85 -18.28 12.55
C VAL A 211 8.53 -19.05 11.43
N LEU A 212 8.43 -18.55 10.19
CA LEU A 212 9.24 -19.10 9.09
C LEU A 212 10.73 -18.85 9.35
N PHE A 213 11.06 -17.61 9.72
CA PHE A 213 12.41 -17.21 10.10
C PHE A 213 12.40 -15.83 10.78
N TRP A 214 13.45 -15.58 11.54
CA TRP A 214 13.81 -14.23 12.00
C TRP A 214 14.73 -13.60 10.94
N SER A 215 14.42 -12.39 10.52
CA SER A 215 15.12 -11.67 9.45
C SER A 215 15.97 -10.52 10.01
N GLY A 216 17.12 -10.30 9.37
CA GLY A 216 17.94 -9.11 9.50
C GLY A 216 18.31 -8.58 8.11
N PRO A 217 18.92 -7.38 8.01
CA PRO A 217 19.33 -6.82 6.72
C PRO A 217 20.25 -7.79 5.96
N ALA A 218 19.87 -8.13 4.73
CA ALA A 218 20.61 -9.04 3.86
C ALA A 218 21.23 -8.31 2.66
N SER A 219 22.30 -8.89 2.12
CA SER A 219 22.91 -8.43 0.87
C SER A 219 22.01 -8.69 -0.35
N GLY A 220 22.20 -7.91 -1.42
CA GLY A 220 21.53 -8.13 -2.70
C GLY A 220 22.08 -9.32 -3.49
N ILE A 221 21.66 -9.45 -4.75
CA ILE A 221 22.08 -10.52 -5.66
C ILE A 221 23.60 -10.43 -5.90
N GLN A 222 24.30 -11.56 -5.71
CA GLN A 222 25.73 -11.70 -5.97
C GLN A 222 25.98 -12.78 -7.02
N LEU A 223 26.89 -12.50 -7.97
CA LEU A 223 27.38 -13.52 -8.90
C LEU A 223 28.55 -14.26 -8.25
N MET A 224 28.37 -15.55 -7.98
CA MET A 224 29.46 -16.42 -7.52
C MET A 224 30.15 -17.04 -8.75
N LYS A 225 31.49 -16.96 -8.81
CA LYS A 225 32.26 -17.74 -9.79
C LYS A 225 32.38 -19.17 -9.25
N CYS A 226 31.86 -20.13 -10.01
CA CYS A 226 32.09 -21.56 -9.78
C CYS A 226 33.52 -21.95 -10.13
#